data_AF-A0AAU5WLV4-F1
#
_entry.id   AF-A0AAU5WLV4-F1
#
_cell.length_a   1.000
_cell.length_b   1.000
_cell.length_c   1.000
_cell.angle_alpha   90.00
_cell.angle_beta   90.00
_cell.angle_gamma   90.00
#
_symmetry.space_group_name_H-M   'P 1'
#
loop_
_entity.id
_entity.type
_entity.pdbx_description
1 polymer ?
#
loop_
_entity_poly.entity_id
_entity_poly.type
_entity_poly.pdbx_seq_one_letter_code
_entity_poly.pdbx_strand_id
1 'polypeptide(L)'
;MADPYLTEVAWSGMSLRLLGRLEPDGSRPAEAELLLRERDGDGLISVPAVLPAAGGHLFEALIDITSVCGDGPLPNGLWDVELAVGPNGVARAVPLGHRHAPGLDPTPQRRFLAGSTTVTVYFGAYGTLAIDVGGRAHPGGSTRAETLAWNEHDDELVVSGHITFQDIAMPVSAKLRLREPGSGRRYEVIAALEAGGDRLTYTASVPLTRAFTDDPLPRGTWEAFLVLGFSGMHRELRVMAPEHPIGLQVWRRLRHMRVTSTRAPAALAVTVGRA
;
A
#
# COMPACT_ATOMS: atom_id res chain seq x y z
N MET A 1 13.50 -1.03 25.46
CA MET A 1 13.99 -1.05 24.06
C MET A 1 13.64 0.25 23.40
N ALA A 2 14.67 0.95 22.96
CA ALA A 2 14.57 2.25 22.35
C ALA A 2 13.86 2.20 21.00
N ASP A 3 12.84 3.03 20.84
CA ASP A 3 12.19 3.24 19.54
C ASP A 3 13.11 4.12 18.67
N PRO A 4 13.60 3.63 17.52
CA PRO A 4 14.54 4.37 16.68
C PRO A 4 13.90 5.65 16.13
N TYR A 5 14.66 6.73 16.20
CA TYR A 5 14.27 8.05 15.71
C TYR A 5 15.07 8.40 14.45
N LEU A 6 14.40 8.44 13.31
CA LEU A 6 15.03 8.66 12.01
C LEU A 6 15.25 10.16 11.75
N THR A 7 16.46 10.55 11.37
CA THR A 7 16.83 11.94 11.11
C THR A 7 17.16 12.23 9.64
N GLU A 8 17.51 11.20 8.86
CA GLU A 8 17.78 11.35 7.43
C GLU A 8 17.31 10.10 6.67
N VAL A 9 16.71 10.33 5.50
CA VAL A 9 16.52 9.37 4.43
C VAL A 9 16.99 10.06 3.16
N ALA A 10 18.08 9.60 2.57
CA ALA A 10 18.65 10.26 1.40
C ALA A 10 19.35 9.28 0.46
N TRP A 11 19.30 9.56 -0.83
CA TRP A 11 20.08 8.83 -1.82
C TRP A 11 21.50 9.40 -1.94
N SER A 12 22.50 8.53 -1.88
CA SER A 12 23.87 8.79 -2.32
C SER A 12 24.17 7.89 -3.52
N GLY A 13 23.97 8.41 -4.74
CA GLY A 13 23.98 7.58 -5.94
C GLY A 13 22.84 6.56 -5.93
N MET A 14 23.18 5.27 -5.99
CA MET A 14 22.24 4.14 -5.90
C MET A 14 22.16 3.52 -4.49
N SER A 15 22.88 4.10 -3.54
CA SER A 15 22.81 3.69 -2.15
C SER A 15 21.83 4.56 -1.37
N LEU A 16 20.93 3.93 -0.63
CA LEU A 16 20.04 4.61 0.30
C LEU A 16 20.76 4.77 1.65
N ARG A 17 20.98 6.02 2.04
CA ARG A 17 21.56 6.39 3.33
C ARG A 17 20.45 6.66 4.34
N LEU A 18 20.57 6.03 5.50
CA LEU A 18 19.67 6.20 6.64
C LEU A 18 20.47 6.64 7.85
N LEU A 19 20.10 7.78 8.44
CA LEU A 19 20.66 8.24 9.72
C LEU A 19 19.57 8.32 10.76
N GLY A 20 19.90 7.98 11.99
CA GLY A 20 19.00 8.18 13.12
C GLY A 20 19.69 8.08 14.45
N ARG A 21 18.88 8.07 15.50
CA ARG A 21 19.32 7.90 16.88
C ARG A 21 18.45 6.86 17.60
N LEU A 22 19.06 6.16 18.53
CA LEU A 22 18.40 5.31 19.50
C LEU A 22 18.14 6.12 20.77
N GLU A 23 16.99 5.94 21.40
CA GLU A 23 16.80 6.45 22.77
C GLU A 23 17.78 5.77 23.74
N PRO A 24 18.31 6.48 24.76
CA PRO A 24 19.20 5.87 25.74
C PRO A 24 18.45 4.87 26.63
N ASP A 25 18.72 3.57 26.48
CA ASP A 25 18.21 2.48 27.35
C ASP A 25 19.27 2.05 28.39
N GLY A 26 20.03 3.01 28.93
CA GLY A 26 21.05 2.76 29.97
C GLY A 26 22.34 2.05 29.51
N SER A 27 22.33 1.28 28.42
CA SER A 27 23.53 0.65 27.82
C SER A 27 23.67 0.97 26.34
N ARG A 28 24.89 1.31 25.89
CA ARG A 28 25.20 1.49 24.47
C ARG A 28 25.16 0.12 23.77
N PRO A 29 24.41 -0.03 22.68
CA PRO A 29 24.44 -1.27 21.92
C PRO A 29 25.80 -1.48 21.26
N ALA A 30 26.26 -2.73 21.28
CA ALA A 30 27.53 -3.12 20.67
C ALA A 30 27.43 -3.17 19.14
N GLU A 31 26.28 -3.57 18.62
CA GLU A 31 26.04 -3.87 17.21
C GLU A 31 24.62 -3.43 16.81
N ALA A 32 24.47 -3.02 15.55
CA ALA A 32 23.19 -2.70 14.94
C ALA A 32 23.17 -3.16 13.48
N GLU A 33 22.02 -3.65 13.04
CA GLU A 33 21.78 -4.09 11.67
C GLU A 33 20.43 -3.57 11.19
N LEU A 34 20.36 -3.17 9.93
CA LEU A 34 19.09 -3.00 9.25
C LEU A 34 18.66 -4.33 8.67
N LEU A 35 17.41 -4.69 8.92
CA LEU A 35 16.76 -5.83 8.31
C LEU A 35 15.80 -5.31 7.25
N LEU A 36 16.03 -5.71 6.00
CA LEU A 36 15.07 -5.55 4.91
C LEU A 36 14.26 -6.83 4.83
N ARG A 37 13.00 -6.77 5.26
CA ARG A 37 12.08 -7.90 5.27
C ARG A 37 11.09 -7.76 4.12
N GLU A 38 11.04 -8.75 3.24
CA GLU A 38 10.01 -8.80 2.21
C GLU A 38 8.64 -8.95 2.88
N ARG A 39 7.69 -8.10 2.52
CA ARG A 39 6.37 -8.08 3.17
C ARG A 39 5.48 -9.25 2.76
N ASP A 40 5.55 -9.62 1.48
CA ASP A 40 4.69 -10.64 0.87
C ASP A 40 5.42 -11.98 0.66
N GLY A 41 6.62 -12.14 1.21
CA GLY A 41 7.48 -13.30 1.03
C GLY A 41 8.39 -13.55 2.22
N ASP A 42 9.34 -14.47 2.05
CA ASP A 42 10.27 -14.88 3.10
C ASP A 42 11.65 -14.22 2.95
N GLY A 43 11.79 -13.25 2.04
CA GLY A 43 13.03 -12.51 1.82
C GLY A 43 13.47 -11.76 3.08
N LEU A 44 14.73 -11.97 3.48
CA LEU A 44 15.36 -11.24 4.57
C LEU A 44 16.80 -10.91 4.20
N ILE A 45 17.14 -9.63 4.23
CA ILE A 45 18.48 -9.13 3.92
C ILE A 45 18.94 -8.30 5.12
N SER A 46 20.12 -8.63 5.66
CA SER A 46 20.75 -7.83 6.72
C SER A 46 21.78 -6.89 6.13
N VAL A 47 21.74 -5.63 6.54
CA VAL A 47 22.67 -4.57 6.15
C VAL A 47 23.32 -4.00 7.41
N PRO A 48 24.65 -3.98 7.52
CA PRO A 48 25.32 -3.44 8.69
C PRO A 48 24.95 -1.97 8.94
N ALA A 49 24.69 -1.62 10.20
CA ALA A 49 24.56 -0.24 10.65
C ALA A 49 25.77 0.15 11.53
N VAL A 50 26.42 1.25 11.19
CA VAL A 50 27.55 1.80 11.93
C VAL A 50 27.03 2.60 13.12
N LEU A 51 27.59 2.34 14.30
CA LEU A 51 27.33 3.09 15.54
C LEU A 51 28.56 3.95 15.90
N PRO A 52 28.63 5.24 15.53
CA PRO A 52 29.83 6.07 15.70
C PRO A 52 30.29 6.16 17.15
N ALA A 53 31.60 6.05 17.40
CA ALA A 53 32.21 6.12 18.73
C ALA A 53 31.80 7.38 19.51
N ALA A 54 31.80 8.54 18.84
CA ALA A 54 31.54 9.86 19.43
C ALA A 54 30.06 10.29 19.47
N GLY A 55 29.13 9.44 19.00
CA GLY A 55 27.71 9.78 18.86
C GLY A 55 26.78 9.12 19.88
N GLY A 56 27.29 8.18 20.70
CA GLY A 56 26.61 7.46 21.79
C GLY A 56 25.43 6.56 21.38
N HIS A 57 24.53 7.07 20.56
CA HIS A 57 23.27 6.48 20.16
C HIS A 57 22.91 6.74 18.69
N LEU A 58 23.78 7.42 17.93
CA LEU A 58 23.58 7.59 16.49
C LEU A 58 23.80 6.27 15.76
N PHE A 59 23.01 6.02 14.72
CA PHE A 59 23.26 4.96 13.76
C PHE A 59 23.29 5.54 12.35
N GLU A 60 24.12 4.94 11.51
CA GLU A 60 24.20 5.20 10.08
C GLU A 60 24.18 3.87 9.33
N ALA A 61 23.36 3.78 8.30
CA ALA A 61 23.34 2.61 7.43
C ALA A 61 23.29 3.05 5.97
N LEU A 62 23.93 2.24 5.13
CA LEU A 62 24.01 2.48 3.69
C LEU A 62 23.59 1.21 2.96
N ILE A 63 22.45 1.27 2.28
CA ILE A 63 21.88 0.15 1.53
C ILE A 63 22.19 0.37 0.04
N ASP A 64 23.18 -0.33 -0.51
CA ASP A 64 23.42 -0.33 -1.95
C ASP A 64 22.40 -1.23 -2.66
N ILE A 65 21.37 -0.62 -3.24
CA ILE A 65 20.27 -1.33 -3.88
C ILE A 65 20.73 -2.19 -5.07
N THR A 66 21.92 -1.95 -5.62
CA THR A 66 22.46 -2.70 -6.76
C THR A 66 23.22 -3.97 -6.37
N SER A 67 23.62 -4.11 -5.10
CA SER A 67 24.48 -5.20 -4.62
C SER A 67 24.08 -5.76 -3.25
N VAL A 68 23.02 -5.25 -2.62
CA VAL A 68 22.61 -5.67 -1.26
C VAL A 68 22.30 -7.18 -1.16
N CYS A 69 22.01 -7.84 -2.28
CA CYS A 69 21.77 -9.28 -2.36
C CYS A 69 23.00 -10.02 -2.96
N GLY A 70 24.17 -9.84 -2.36
CA GLY A 70 25.43 -10.44 -2.82
C GLY A 70 25.99 -9.70 -4.03
N ASP A 71 25.83 -10.25 -5.22
CA ASP A 71 26.31 -9.64 -6.48
C ASP A 71 25.16 -9.05 -7.32
N GLY A 72 23.95 -8.97 -6.75
CA GLY A 72 22.74 -8.57 -7.48
C GLY A 72 21.90 -7.51 -6.76
N PRO A 73 21.00 -6.85 -7.52
CA PRO A 73 20.14 -5.81 -6.96
C PRO A 73 19.13 -6.39 -5.98
N LEU A 74 18.56 -5.51 -5.14
CA LEU A 74 17.39 -5.84 -4.33
C LEU A 74 16.28 -6.39 -5.24
N PRO A 75 15.74 -7.59 -4.98
CA PRO A 75 14.71 -8.17 -5.83
C PRO A 75 13.41 -7.35 -5.86
N ASN A 76 12.66 -7.50 -6.96
CA ASN A 76 11.32 -6.92 -7.09
C ASN A 76 10.44 -7.35 -5.92
N GLY A 77 9.78 -6.40 -5.27
CA GLY A 77 9.00 -6.67 -4.07
C GLY A 77 8.84 -5.42 -3.21
N LEU A 78 8.12 -5.60 -2.12
CA LEU A 78 7.95 -4.58 -1.09
C LEU A 78 8.72 -5.00 0.15
N TRP A 79 9.65 -4.15 0.57
CA TRP A 79 10.59 -4.42 1.64
C TRP A 79 10.37 -3.45 2.80
N ASP A 80 10.10 -4.00 3.97
CA ASP A 80 10.00 -3.26 5.22
C ASP A 80 11.37 -3.08 5.84
N VAL A 81 11.66 -1.88 6.33
CA VAL A 81 12.95 -1.55 6.93
C VAL A 81 12.82 -1.57 8.45
N GLU A 82 13.48 -2.54 9.08
CA GLU A 82 13.54 -2.68 10.53
C GLU A 82 14.98 -2.44 11.01
N LEU A 83 15.15 -1.97 12.24
CA LEU A 83 16.44 -1.88 12.91
C LEU A 83 16.50 -2.92 14.02
N ALA A 84 17.50 -3.80 13.94
CA ALA A 84 17.86 -4.74 14.99
C ALA A 84 19.08 -4.23 15.75
N VAL A 85 19.03 -4.27 17.08
CA VAL A 85 20.06 -3.68 17.95
C VAL A 85 20.45 -4.65 19.04
N GLY A 86 21.65 -5.23 18.96
CA GLY A 86 22.15 -6.21 19.93
C GLY A 86 23.13 -7.20 19.32
N PRO A 87 23.83 -7.98 20.15
CA PRO A 87 24.85 -8.93 19.67
C PRO A 87 24.22 -9.97 18.71
N ASN A 88 24.83 -10.14 17.54
CA ASN A 88 24.42 -11.07 16.50
C ASN A 88 22.98 -10.87 15.96
N GLY A 89 22.40 -9.66 16.06
CA GLY A 89 21.05 -9.40 15.55
C GLY A 89 19.92 -10.16 16.29
N VAL A 90 20.20 -10.80 17.42
CA VAL A 90 19.23 -11.61 18.20
C VAL A 90 18.29 -10.75 19.06
N ALA A 91 18.39 -9.43 18.97
CA ALA A 91 17.45 -8.52 19.59
C ALA A 91 16.22 -8.28 18.70
N ARG A 92 15.07 -8.05 19.33
CA ARG A 92 13.81 -7.71 18.66
C ARG A 92 14.02 -6.56 17.67
N ALA A 93 13.73 -6.82 16.40
CA ALA A 93 13.75 -5.81 15.35
C ALA A 93 12.58 -4.82 15.54
N VAL A 94 12.83 -3.54 15.29
CA VAL A 94 11.83 -2.47 15.41
C VAL A 94 11.67 -1.78 14.06
N PRO A 95 10.43 -1.62 13.53
CA PRO A 95 10.20 -0.89 12.29
C PRO A 95 10.74 0.54 12.35
N LEU A 96 11.45 0.97 11.30
CA LEU A 96 11.87 2.36 11.16
C LEU A 96 10.73 3.25 10.64
N GLY A 97 10.76 4.53 11.02
CA GLY A 97 9.92 5.58 10.43
C GLY A 97 8.78 6.08 11.32
N HIS A 98 8.29 5.27 12.27
CA HIS A 98 7.22 5.70 13.19
C HIS A 98 7.56 6.99 13.94
N ARG A 99 8.84 7.17 14.28
CA ARG A 99 9.38 8.42 14.82
C ARG A 99 10.46 8.95 13.89
N HIS A 100 10.30 10.18 13.44
CA HIS A 100 11.29 10.85 12.60
C HIS A 100 11.39 12.36 12.92
N ALA A 101 12.46 12.98 12.43
CA ALA A 101 12.68 14.42 12.56
C ALA A 101 11.58 15.22 11.85
N PRO A 102 11.06 16.32 12.45
CA PRO A 102 10.00 17.12 11.82
C PRO A 102 10.45 17.80 10.51
N GLY A 103 11.76 17.91 10.26
CA GLY A 103 12.33 18.41 9.01
C GLY A 103 12.71 17.33 8.01
N LEU A 104 12.43 16.06 8.31
CA LEU A 104 12.68 14.96 7.39
C LEU A 104 11.64 15.01 6.27
N ASP A 105 12.09 15.00 5.01
CA ASP A 105 11.22 15.02 3.85
C ASP A 105 10.46 13.68 3.73
N PRO A 106 9.13 13.65 3.94
CA PRO A 106 8.35 12.42 3.89
C PRO A 106 7.98 12.03 2.45
N THR A 107 8.35 12.83 1.44
CA THR A 107 7.97 12.57 0.07
C THR A 107 8.68 11.32 -0.49
N PRO A 108 8.00 10.53 -1.34
CA PRO A 108 8.61 9.33 -1.91
C PRO A 108 9.81 9.65 -2.78
N GLN A 109 10.95 9.06 -2.45
CA GLN A 109 12.19 9.24 -3.21
C GLN A 109 12.37 8.10 -4.19
N ARG A 110 12.52 8.44 -5.48
CA ARG A 110 12.62 7.44 -6.56
C ARG A 110 14.00 7.37 -7.19
N ARG A 111 14.38 6.17 -7.58
CA ARG A 111 15.51 5.85 -8.45
C ARG A 111 15.11 4.79 -9.47
N PHE A 112 15.93 4.64 -10.49
CA PHE A 112 15.75 3.64 -11.53
C PHE A 112 17.01 2.78 -11.60
N LEU A 113 16.83 1.48 -11.46
CA LEU A 113 17.88 0.50 -11.73
C LEU A 113 18.06 0.33 -13.24
N ALA A 114 19.11 -0.40 -13.63
CA ALA A 114 19.26 -0.89 -15.00
C ALA A 114 17.98 -1.64 -15.44
N GLY A 115 17.59 -1.45 -16.71
CA GLY A 115 16.35 -2.02 -17.24
C GLY A 115 15.06 -1.30 -16.83
N SER A 116 15.17 -0.07 -16.30
CA SER A 116 14.03 0.80 -15.94
C SER A 116 13.18 0.29 -14.77
N THR A 117 13.71 -0.62 -13.96
CA THR A 117 13.06 -1.06 -12.72
C THR A 117 13.05 0.10 -11.74
N THR A 118 11.86 0.53 -11.32
CA THR A 118 11.71 1.64 -10.38
C THR A 118 12.00 1.16 -8.95
N VAL A 119 12.72 1.96 -8.18
CA VAL A 119 12.92 1.78 -6.74
C VAL A 119 12.37 3.02 -6.06
N THR A 120 11.43 2.83 -5.13
CA THR A 120 10.80 3.94 -4.40
C THR A 120 10.93 3.73 -2.89
N VAL A 121 11.44 4.75 -2.20
CA VAL A 121 11.56 4.78 -0.74
C VAL A 121 10.55 5.78 -0.19
N TYR A 122 9.77 5.38 0.81
CA TYR A 122 8.66 6.19 1.32
C TYR A 122 8.21 5.71 2.70
N PHE A 123 7.44 6.55 3.38
CA PHE A 123 6.71 6.19 4.58
C PHE A 123 5.32 5.67 4.19
N GLY A 124 4.97 4.47 4.66
CA GLY A 124 3.66 3.86 4.46
C GLY A 124 2.56 4.53 5.29
N ALA A 125 1.32 4.08 5.12
CA ALA A 125 0.14 4.66 5.79
C ALA A 125 0.19 4.64 7.33
N TYR A 126 1.02 3.76 7.91
CA TYR A 126 1.27 3.65 9.36
C TYR A 126 2.57 4.33 9.80
N GLY A 127 3.18 5.15 8.94
CA GLY A 127 4.43 5.86 9.20
C GLY A 127 5.70 5.04 9.08
N THR A 128 5.63 3.75 8.73
CA THR A 128 6.83 2.89 8.59
C THR A 128 7.55 3.12 7.26
N LEU A 129 8.89 3.14 7.28
CA LEU A 129 9.72 3.24 6.09
C LEU A 129 9.68 1.92 5.29
N ALA A 130 9.46 2.03 3.99
CA ALA A 130 9.44 0.90 3.07
C ALA A 130 10.20 1.21 1.76
N ILE A 131 10.67 0.16 1.11
CA ILE A 131 11.31 0.19 -0.21
C ILE A 131 10.47 -0.67 -1.16
N ASP A 132 9.91 -0.06 -2.22
CA ASP A 132 9.19 -0.75 -3.29
C ASP A 132 10.07 -0.86 -4.53
N VAL A 133 10.31 -2.09 -4.98
CA VAL A 133 11.09 -2.40 -6.18
C VAL A 133 10.16 -2.99 -7.24
N GLY A 134 10.05 -2.28 -8.36
CA GLY A 134 9.25 -2.69 -9.52
C GLY A 134 7.83 -2.14 -9.56
N GLY A 135 7.32 -1.51 -8.50
CA GLY A 135 6.05 -0.77 -8.51
C GLY A 135 4.81 -1.63 -8.71
N ARG A 136 4.88 -2.92 -8.33
CA ARG A 136 3.75 -3.85 -8.43
C ARG A 136 2.65 -3.44 -7.45
N ALA A 137 1.41 -3.83 -7.73
CA ALA A 137 0.35 -3.65 -6.75
C ALA A 137 0.54 -4.66 -5.62
N HIS A 138 0.62 -4.16 -4.38
CA HIS A 138 0.81 -4.98 -3.19
C HIS A 138 -0.48 -5.05 -2.36
N PRO A 139 -0.79 -6.18 -1.71
CA PRO A 139 -1.86 -6.26 -0.73
C PRO A 139 -1.69 -5.21 0.37
N GLY A 140 -2.71 -4.40 0.62
CA GLY A 140 -2.71 -3.35 1.64
C GLY A 140 -3.60 -3.64 2.85
N GLY A 141 -4.19 -4.84 2.92
CA GLY A 141 -5.21 -5.19 3.91
C GLY A 141 -6.63 -5.02 3.35
N SER A 142 -7.56 -4.53 4.17
CA SER A 142 -8.95 -4.35 3.80
C SER A 142 -9.51 -2.99 4.20
N THR A 143 -10.43 -2.48 3.41
CA THR A 143 -11.33 -1.37 3.77
C THR A 143 -12.77 -1.83 3.72
N ARG A 144 -13.69 -1.11 4.35
CA ARG A 144 -15.12 -1.43 4.34
C ARG A 144 -15.86 -0.44 3.44
N ALA A 145 -16.66 -0.97 2.53
CA ALA A 145 -17.71 -0.18 1.91
C ALA A 145 -18.77 0.13 2.96
N GLU A 146 -19.07 1.41 3.14
CA GLU A 146 -20.11 1.88 4.04
C GLU A 146 -21.45 1.85 3.35
N THR A 147 -21.48 2.19 2.07
CA THR A 147 -22.69 2.25 1.27
C THR A 147 -22.52 1.56 -0.08
N LEU A 148 -23.61 0.92 -0.51
CA LEU A 148 -23.84 0.46 -1.87
C LEU A 148 -25.18 1.04 -2.29
N ALA A 149 -25.17 1.91 -3.29
CA ALA A 149 -26.37 2.60 -3.75
C ALA A 149 -26.53 2.47 -5.26
N TRP A 150 -27.77 2.43 -5.72
CA TRP A 150 -28.09 2.55 -7.13
C TRP A 150 -28.32 4.02 -7.47
N ASN A 151 -27.59 4.53 -8.46
CA ASN A 151 -27.86 5.83 -9.05
C ASN A 151 -28.76 5.63 -10.27
N GLU A 152 -30.04 5.96 -10.12
CA GLU A 152 -31.04 5.86 -11.19
C GLU A 152 -30.80 6.85 -12.34
N HIS A 153 -30.08 7.95 -12.10
CA HIS A 153 -29.85 8.97 -13.13
C HIS A 153 -28.86 8.46 -14.19
N ASP A 154 -27.79 7.81 -13.73
CA ASP A 154 -26.67 7.38 -14.59
C ASP A 154 -26.65 5.86 -14.83
N ASP A 155 -27.57 5.12 -14.21
CA ASP A 155 -27.62 3.65 -14.21
C ASP A 155 -26.31 2.99 -13.67
N GLU A 156 -25.82 3.52 -12.56
CA GLU A 156 -24.55 3.10 -11.95
C GLU A 156 -24.74 2.54 -10.53
N LEU A 157 -23.98 1.49 -10.21
CA LEU A 157 -23.79 1.06 -8.84
C LEU A 157 -22.70 1.92 -8.20
N VAL A 158 -23.05 2.71 -7.20
CA VAL A 158 -22.13 3.56 -6.45
C VAL A 158 -21.66 2.81 -5.21
N VAL A 159 -20.35 2.67 -5.08
CA VAL A 159 -19.66 2.07 -3.93
C VAL A 159 -18.92 3.18 -3.19
N SER A 160 -19.22 3.38 -1.91
CA SER A 160 -18.53 4.39 -1.11
C SER A 160 -18.07 3.85 0.24
N GLY A 161 -17.01 4.43 0.77
CA GLY A 161 -16.48 4.14 2.10
C GLY A 161 -15.30 5.05 2.44
N HIS A 162 -14.52 4.70 3.45
CA HIS A 162 -13.33 5.47 3.81
C HIS A 162 -12.15 4.57 4.19
N ILE A 163 -10.96 5.16 4.12
CA ILE A 163 -9.75 4.62 4.74
C ILE A 163 -9.24 5.61 5.79
N THR A 164 -8.78 5.09 6.92
CA THR A 164 -8.06 5.87 7.93
C THR A 164 -6.59 5.94 7.55
N PHE A 165 -5.98 7.11 7.66
CA PHE A 165 -4.56 7.32 7.42
C PHE A 165 -3.96 8.21 8.53
N GLN A 166 -2.67 8.05 8.82
CA GLN A 166 -2.00 8.92 9.80
C GLN A 166 -1.52 10.23 9.16
N ASP A 167 -0.92 10.14 7.98
CA ASP A 167 -0.44 11.30 7.24
C ASP A 167 -0.42 10.98 5.73
N ILE A 168 -0.98 11.88 4.92
CA ILE A 168 -0.88 11.82 3.46
C ILE A 168 -0.13 13.08 3.02
N ALA A 169 1.19 12.97 2.94
CA ALA A 169 2.06 14.05 2.48
C ALA A 169 2.13 14.18 0.94
N MET A 170 1.36 13.37 0.18
CA MET A 170 1.48 13.27 -1.27
C MET A 170 0.13 13.06 -1.97
N PRO A 171 -0.01 13.44 -3.25
CA PRO A 171 -1.22 13.15 -4.01
C PRO A 171 -1.51 11.65 -4.10
N VAL A 172 -2.75 11.27 -3.78
CA VAL A 172 -3.27 9.90 -3.88
C VAL A 172 -4.33 9.87 -4.97
N SER A 173 -4.29 8.82 -5.79
CA SER A 173 -5.31 8.47 -6.76
C SER A 173 -5.94 7.14 -6.36
N ALA A 174 -7.17 6.87 -6.81
CA ALA A 174 -7.79 5.57 -6.57
C ALA A 174 -8.55 5.04 -7.77
N LYS A 175 -8.61 3.71 -7.84
CA LYS A 175 -9.49 2.97 -8.74
C LYS A 175 -10.21 1.89 -7.95
N LEU A 176 -11.46 1.61 -8.31
CA LEU A 176 -12.11 0.38 -7.90
C LEU A 176 -11.82 -0.69 -8.95
N ARG A 177 -11.12 -1.74 -8.55
CA ARG A 177 -10.83 -2.92 -9.36
C ARG A 177 -11.78 -4.04 -8.99
N LEU A 178 -12.50 -4.54 -9.99
CA LEU A 178 -13.39 -5.69 -9.91
C LEU A 178 -12.72 -6.88 -10.60
N ARG A 179 -12.56 -8.00 -9.87
CA ARG A 179 -11.90 -9.22 -10.37
C ARG A 179 -12.88 -10.38 -10.37
N GLU A 180 -12.99 -11.07 -11.50
CA GLU A 180 -13.78 -12.30 -11.59
C GLU A 180 -12.93 -13.50 -11.15
N PRO A 181 -13.34 -14.26 -10.10
CA PRO A 181 -12.60 -15.42 -9.65
C PRO A 181 -12.46 -16.49 -10.74
N GLY A 182 -11.27 -17.07 -10.87
CA GLY A 182 -10.98 -18.19 -11.77
C GLY A 182 -10.79 -17.83 -13.25
N SER A 183 -11.26 -16.68 -13.73
CA SER A 183 -11.08 -16.26 -15.14
C SER A 183 -9.94 -15.28 -15.36
N GLY A 184 -9.45 -14.63 -14.30
CA GLY A 184 -8.44 -13.57 -14.37
C GLY A 184 -8.95 -12.26 -14.99
N ARG A 185 -10.25 -12.18 -15.33
CA ARG A 185 -10.84 -10.96 -15.90
C ARG A 185 -10.89 -9.86 -14.85
N ARG A 186 -10.58 -8.64 -15.30
CA ARG A 186 -10.59 -7.42 -14.49
C ARG A 186 -11.44 -6.35 -15.15
N TYR A 187 -12.07 -5.54 -14.30
CA TYR A 187 -12.81 -4.35 -14.68
C TYR A 187 -12.41 -3.23 -13.72
N GLU A 188 -12.11 -2.04 -14.22
CA GLU A 188 -11.60 -0.94 -13.41
C GLU A 188 -12.41 0.33 -13.68
N VAL A 189 -12.75 1.05 -12.62
CA VAL A 189 -13.34 2.39 -12.69
C VAL A 189 -12.53 3.32 -11.80
N ILE A 190 -12.51 4.61 -12.14
CA ILE A 190 -11.89 5.63 -11.29
C ILE A 190 -12.71 5.74 -10.00
N ALA A 191 -12.03 5.83 -8.86
CA ALA A 191 -12.65 6.18 -7.60
C ALA A 191 -12.28 7.63 -7.26
N ALA A 192 -13.29 8.48 -7.11
CA ALA A 192 -13.11 9.82 -6.58
C ALA A 192 -12.65 9.72 -5.12
N LEU A 193 -11.73 10.61 -4.74
CA LEU A 193 -11.18 10.68 -3.40
C LEU A 193 -11.42 12.06 -2.81
N GLU A 194 -11.92 12.10 -1.58
CA GLU A 194 -12.13 13.32 -0.82
C GLU A 194 -11.41 13.20 0.53
N ALA A 195 -10.44 14.09 0.77
CA ALA A 195 -9.68 14.12 2.02
C ALA A 195 -10.45 14.90 3.10
N GLY A 196 -10.56 14.33 4.29
CA GLY A 196 -11.17 14.98 5.46
C GLY A 196 -10.55 14.49 6.76
N GLY A 197 -9.78 15.35 7.43
CA GLY A 197 -9.10 15.00 8.68
C GLY A 197 -8.15 13.81 8.50
N ASP A 198 -8.35 12.76 9.29
CA ASP A 198 -7.62 11.48 9.27
C ASP A 198 -8.25 10.43 8.36
N ARG A 199 -9.17 10.84 7.47
CA ARG A 199 -9.94 9.96 6.60
C ARG A 199 -9.88 10.39 5.14
N LEU A 200 -9.79 9.39 4.27
CA LEU A 200 -9.91 9.55 2.83
C LEU A 200 -11.17 8.80 2.40
N THR A 201 -12.21 9.56 2.07
CA THR A 201 -13.45 9.01 1.54
C THR A 201 -13.23 8.64 0.09
N TYR A 202 -13.68 7.45 -0.31
CA TYR A 202 -13.66 7.00 -1.69
C TYR A 202 -15.09 6.79 -2.19
N THR A 203 -15.33 7.16 -3.45
CA THR A 203 -16.60 6.93 -4.15
C THR A 203 -16.29 6.42 -5.56
N ALA A 204 -16.81 5.26 -5.91
CA ALA A 204 -16.63 4.65 -7.22
C ALA A 204 -17.98 4.30 -7.85
N SER A 205 -18.20 4.75 -9.08
CA SER A 205 -19.39 4.41 -9.86
C SER A 205 -19.08 3.28 -10.84
N VAL A 206 -19.90 2.22 -10.81
CA VAL A 206 -19.77 1.05 -11.66
C VAL A 206 -20.96 0.98 -12.64
N PRO A 207 -20.74 1.22 -13.93
CA PRO A 207 -21.80 1.17 -14.94
C PRO A 207 -22.38 -0.24 -15.11
N LEU A 208 -23.71 -0.39 -15.03
CA LEU A 208 -24.38 -1.70 -15.14
C LEU A 208 -25.20 -1.89 -16.43
N THR A 209 -25.77 -0.83 -17.00
CA THR A 209 -26.66 -0.92 -18.18
C THR A 209 -26.02 -0.36 -19.45
N ARG A 210 -25.44 0.82 -19.34
CA ARG A 210 -24.79 1.64 -20.35
C ARG A 210 -23.64 2.36 -19.66
N ALA A 211 -22.58 2.66 -20.39
CA ALA A 211 -21.73 3.76 -19.99
C ALA A 211 -21.53 4.67 -21.20
N PHE A 212 -21.42 5.97 -20.94
CA PHE A 212 -21.15 6.96 -21.98
C PHE A 212 -19.72 6.84 -22.53
N THR A 213 -18.80 6.28 -21.73
CA THR A 213 -17.37 6.20 -22.05
C THR A 213 -16.81 4.78 -21.96
N ASP A 214 -17.32 3.97 -21.02
CA ASP A 214 -16.85 2.59 -20.74
C ASP A 214 -17.87 1.49 -21.12
N ASP A 215 -17.40 0.25 -21.20
CA ASP A 215 -18.31 -0.91 -21.31
C ASP A 215 -18.97 -1.19 -19.96
N PRO A 216 -20.27 -1.57 -19.88
CA PRO A 216 -20.91 -1.90 -18.62
C PRO A 216 -20.39 -3.22 -18.04
N LEU A 217 -20.31 -3.30 -16.71
CA LEU A 217 -19.77 -4.46 -15.97
C LEU A 217 -20.34 -5.77 -16.56
N PRO A 218 -19.48 -6.68 -17.07
CA PRO A 218 -19.99 -7.88 -17.73
C PRO A 218 -20.67 -8.84 -16.74
N ARG A 219 -21.38 -9.82 -17.29
CA ARG A 219 -21.90 -10.93 -16.48
C ARG A 219 -20.76 -11.65 -15.76
N GLY A 220 -21.06 -12.10 -14.54
CA GLY A 220 -20.10 -12.76 -13.67
C GLY A 220 -20.29 -12.40 -12.21
N THR A 221 -19.45 -12.96 -11.36
CA THR A 221 -19.29 -12.55 -9.95
C THR A 221 -17.94 -11.85 -9.82
N TRP A 222 -17.95 -10.64 -9.29
CA TRP A 222 -16.80 -9.75 -9.29
C TRP A 222 -16.44 -9.34 -7.87
N GLU A 223 -15.26 -9.72 -7.40
CA GLU A 223 -14.71 -9.27 -6.11
C GLU A 223 -14.14 -7.86 -6.22
N ALA A 224 -14.42 -7.00 -5.24
CA ALA A 224 -14.01 -5.61 -5.25
C ALA A 224 -12.73 -5.35 -4.44
N PHE A 225 -11.82 -4.59 -5.05
CA PHE A 225 -10.58 -4.11 -4.46
C PHE A 225 -10.43 -2.61 -4.73
N LEU A 226 -10.06 -1.84 -3.72
CA LEU A 226 -9.69 -0.43 -3.86
C LEU A 226 -8.19 -0.36 -4.11
N VAL A 227 -7.79 0.12 -5.27
CA VAL A 227 -6.39 0.29 -5.66
C VAL A 227 -5.99 1.73 -5.46
N LEU A 228 -5.21 2.01 -4.42
CA LEU A 228 -4.64 3.32 -4.13
C LEU A 228 -3.32 3.48 -4.88
N GLY A 229 -3.23 4.50 -5.70
CA GLY A 229 -2.01 4.89 -6.42
C GLY A 229 -1.37 6.10 -5.78
N PHE A 230 -0.12 5.98 -5.33
CA PHE A 230 0.66 7.09 -4.79
C PHE A 230 2.07 6.99 -5.32
N SER A 231 2.54 8.06 -5.97
CA SER A 231 3.89 8.10 -6.52
C SER A 231 4.30 6.90 -7.40
N GLY A 232 3.40 6.40 -8.25
CA GLY A 232 3.66 5.24 -9.11
C GLY A 232 3.59 3.88 -8.41
N MET A 233 3.41 3.86 -7.09
CA MET A 233 3.17 2.67 -6.29
C MET A 233 1.68 2.41 -6.19
N HIS A 234 1.30 1.14 -6.03
CA HIS A 234 -0.09 0.73 -5.91
C HIS A 234 -0.32 -0.15 -4.68
N ARG A 235 -1.38 0.13 -3.93
CA ARG A 235 -1.87 -0.72 -2.84
C ARG A 235 -3.26 -1.19 -3.13
N GLU A 236 -3.45 -2.50 -3.06
CA GLU A 236 -4.72 -3.16 -3.28
C GLU A 236 -5.34 -3.50 -1.93
N LEU A 237 -6.42 -2.80 -1.57
CA LEU A 237 -7.22 -3.06 -0.38
C LEU A 237 -8.42 -3.90 -0.76
N ARG A 238 -8.63 -5.03 -0.10
CA ARG A 238 -9.87 -5.79 -0.28
C ARG A 238 -11.04 -4.99 0.28
N VAL A 239 -12.09 -4.78 -0.52
CA VAL A 239 -13.28 -4.06 -0.05
C VAL A 239 -14.21 -5.07 0.63
N MET A 240 -14.57 -4.80 1.88
CA MET A 240 -15.54 -5.57 2.65
C MET A 240 -16.95 -5.04 2.39
N ALA A 241 -17.93 -5.93 2.34
CA ALA A 241 -19.31 -5.57 2.05
C ALA A 241 -19.93 -4.72 3.19
N PRO A 242 -20.88 -3.82 2.87
CA PRO A 242 -21.69 -3.13 3.87
C PRO A 242 -22.74 -4.06 4.50
N GLU A 243 -23.44 -3.57 5.53
CA GLU A 243 -24.54 -4.30 6.18
C GLU A 243 -25.76 -4.45 5.27
N HIS A 244 -25.99 -3.45 4.43
CA HIS A 244 -27.10 -3.38 3.50
C HIS A 244 -26.59 -3.73 2.10
N PRO A 245 -26.70 -4.99 1.66
CA PRO A 245 -26.37 -5.37 0.30
C PRO A 245 -27.37 -4.77 -0.68
N ILE A 246 -27.01 -4.75 -1.95
CA ILE A 246 -27.92 -4.35 -3.02
C ILE A 246 -28.54 -5.58 -3.70
N GLY A 247 -29.78 -5.44 -4.13
CA GLY A 247 -30.49 -6.41 -4.95
C GLY A 247 -31.44 -5.68 -5.88
N LEU A 248 -31.14 -5.67 -7.18
CA LEU A 248 -31.91 -4.91 -8.16
C LEU A 248 -32.01 -5.64 -9.50
N GLN A 249 -32.99 -5.24 -10.31
CA GLN A 249 -33.15 -5.68 -11.69
C GLN A 249 -32.87 -4.50 -12.62
N VAL A 250 -31.89 -4.65 -13.50
CA VAL A 250 -31.62 -3.65 -14.55
C VAL A 250 -32.00 -4.17 -15.92
N TRP A 251 -32.34 -3.27 -16.83
CA TRP A 251 -32.59 -3.60 -18.22
C TRP A 251 -31.34 -3.34 -19.07
N ARG A 252 -30.78 -4.38 -19.69
CA ARG A 252 -29.58 -4.28 -20.55
C ARG A 252 -29.80 -5.05 -21.84
N ARG A 253 -29.64 -4.37 -22.99
CA ARG A 253 -29.76 -4.95 -24.34
C ARG A 253 -31.01 -5.84 -24.50
N LEU A 254 -32.18 -5.28 -24.16
CA LEU A 254 -33.50 -5.94 -24.25
C LEU A 254 -33.70 -7.13 -23.29
N ARG A 255 -32.94 -7.21 -22.19
CA ARG A 255 -33.06 -8.28 -21.20
C ARG A 255 -32.98 -7.75 -19.78
N HIS A 256 -33.80 -8.30 -18.89
CA HIS A 256 -33.62 -8.10 -17.45
C HIS A 256 -32.39 -8.85 -16.96
N MET A 257 -31.58 -8.12 -16.21
CA MET A 257 -30.37 -8.58 -15.55
C MET A 257 -30.58 -8.41 -14.05
N ARG A 258 -30.31 -9.45 -13.27
CA ARG A 258 -30.31 -9.38 -11.83
C ARG A 258 -28.92 -9.02 -11.33
N VAL A 259 -28.86 -8.03 -10.45
CA VAL A 259 -27.63 -7.60 -9.80
C VAL A 259 -27.80 -7.74 -8.30
N THR A 260 -26.86 -8.43 -7.67
CA THR A 260 -26.84 -8.64 -6.22
C THR A 260 -25.44 -8.42 -5.68
N SER A 261 -25.33 -7.98 -4.42
CA SER A 261 -24.05 -7.96 -3.71
C SER A 261 -24.03 -8.88 -2.50
N THR A 262 -22.83 -9.23 -2.05
CA THR A 262 -22.62 -9.83 -0.72
C THR A 262 -22.93 -8.83 0.40
N ARG A 263 -23.12 -9.36 1.62
CA ARG A 263 -23.36 -8.63 2.86
C ARG A 263 -22.17 -8.82 3.82
N ALA A 264 -21.91 -7.83 4.67
CA ALA A 264 -20.99 -7.96 5.80
C ALA A 264 -21.25 -9.26 6.62
N PRO A 265 -20.21 -9.92 7.14
CA PRO A 265 -18.79 -9.55 7.15
C PRO A 265 -18.01 -10.06 5.93
N ALA A 266 -18.68 -10.55 4.88
CA ALA A 266 -17.99 -11.07 3.70
C ALA A 266 -17.29 -9.95 2.90
N ALA A 267 -16.30 -10.34 2.08
CA ALA A 267 -15.75 -9.45 1.08
C ALA A 267 -16.84 -9.01 0.10
N LEU A 268 -16.75 -7.77 -0.39
CA LEU A 268 -17.68 -7.24 -1.37
C LEU A 268 -17.49 -7.98 -2.70
N ALA A 269 -18.55 -8.66 -3.12
CA ALA A 269 -18.67 -9.21 -4.45
C ALA A 269 -19.99 -8.75 -5.08
N VAL A 270 -19.95 -8.38 -6.36
CA VAL A 270 -21.12 -8.01 -7.17
C VAL A 270 -21.36 -9.10 -8.20
N THR A 271 -22.55 -9.68 -8.18
CA THR A 271 -22.97 -10.69 -9.15
C THR A 271 -23.93 -10.07 -10.15
N VAL A 272 -23.58 -10.16 -11.43
CA VAL A 272 -24.41 -9.73 -12.57
C VAL A 272 -24.85 -10.98 -13.34
N GLY A 273 -26.11 -11.37 -13.14
CA GLY A 273 -26.71 -12.58 -13.70
C GLY A 273 -27.95 -12.29 -14.53
N ARG A 274 -28.48 -13.33 -15.20
CA ARG A 274 -29.84 -13.23 -15.74
C ARG A 274 -30.84 -13.26 -14.58
N ALA A 275 -31.91 -12.49 -14.72
CA ALA A 275 -33.05 -12.56 -13.81
C ALA A 275 -33.73 -13.93 -13.88
#